data_AF-Q1G4Y1-F1
#
_entry.id   AF-Q1G4Y1-F1
#
_cell.length_a   1.000
_cell.length_b   1.000
_cell.length_c   1.000
_cell.angle_alpha   90.00
_cell.angle_beta   90.00
_cell.angle_gamma   90.00
#
_symmetry.space_group_name_H-M   'P 1'
#
loop_
_entity.id
_entity.type
_entity.pdbx_description
1 polymer ?
#
loop_
_entity_poly.entity_id
_entity_poly.type
_entity_poly.pdbx_seq_one_letter_code
_entity_poly.pdbx_strand_id
1 'polypeptide(L)' 'MPQLNPNPWFLIMLAAWLIFTLTIQPKLLSFTSTNLPSNSNKTPMTTKITPWTWPWT' A
#
# COMPACT_ATOMS: atom_id res chain seq x y z
N MET A 1 32.61 -30.96 -4.08
CA MET A 1 32.25 -29.54 -3.81
C MET A 1 31.33 -29.49 -2.61
N PRO A 2 31.57 -28.65 -1.58
CA PRO A 2 30.81 -28.64 -0.33
C PRO A 2 29.33 -28.22 -0.49
N GLN A 3 28.99 -27.47 -1.55
CA GLN A 3 27.62 -27.08 -1.89
C GLN A 3 26.71 -28.27 -2.31
N LEU A 4 27.31 -29.38 -2.76
CA LEU A 4 26.58 -30.58 -3.16
C LEU A 4 26.17 -31.48 -1.98
N ASN A 5 26.52 -31.11 -0.74
CA ASN A 5 26.09 -31.84 0.44
C ASN A 5 24.61 -31.50 0.76
N PRO A 6 23.66 -32.44 0.67
CA PRO A 6 22.24 -32.20 0.93
C PRO A 6 21.94 -31.75 2.38
N ASN A 7 22.78 -32.15 3.34
CA ASN A 7 22.77 -31.59 4.69
C ASN A 7 23.65 -30.33 4.70
N PRO A 8 23.12 -29.09 4.80
CA PRO A 8 21.95 -28.67 5.59
C PRO A 8 20.91 -27.84 4.79
N TRP A 9 20.68 -28.17 3.51
CA TRP A 9 19.89 -27.35 2.59
C TRP A 9 18.49 -27.00 3.08
N PHE A 10 17.79 -27.95 3.70
CA PHE A 10 16.44 -27.72 4.22
C PHE A 10 16.41 -26.61 5.28
N LEU A 11 17.37 -26.61 6.20
CA LEU A 11 17.47 -25.58 7.25
C LEU A 11 17.85 -24.22 6.66
N ILE A 12 18.78 -24.20 5.69
CA ILE A 12 19.16 -22.97 4.99
C ILE A 12 17.96 -22.37 4.25
N MET A 13 17.19 -23.20 3.53
CA MET A 13 15.99 -22.78 2.83
C MET A 13 14.98 -22.19 3.83
N LEU A 14 14.67 -22.90 4.92
CA LEU A 14 13.70 -22.44 5.92
C LEU A 14 14.13 -21.12 6.58
N ALA A 15 15.41 -20.99 6.95
CA ALA A 15 15.96 -19.76 7.52
C ALA A 15 15.91 -18.59 6.52
N ALA A 16 16.27 -18.83 5.26
CA ALA A 16 16.22 -17.80 4.22
C ALA A 16 14.78 -17.28 4.00
N TRP A 17 13.80 -18.19 3.93
CA TRP A 17 12.38 -17.81 3.81
C TRP A 17 11.88 -17.04 5.04
N LEU A 18 12.30 -17.45 6.24
CA LEU A 18 11.91 -16.76 7.47
C LEU A 18 12.49 -15.35 7.54
N ILE A 19 13.76 -15.16 7.19
CA ILE A 19 14.40 -13.84 7.12
C ILE A 19 13.72 -12.96 6.08
N PHE A 20 13.45 -13.50 4.89
CA PHE A 20 12.80 -12.78 3.80
C PHE A 20 11.39 -12.30 4.20
N THR A 21 10.57 -13.17 4.79
CA THR A 21 9.21 -12.82 5.21
C THR A 21 9.20 -11.78 6.33
N LEU A 22 10.07 -11.94 7.35
CA LEU A 22 10.17 -10.99 8.46
C LEU A 22 10.68 -9.61 8.02
N THR A 23 11.57 -9.54 7.03
CA THR A 23 12.14 -8.28 6.54
C THR A 23 11.23 -7.53 5.57
N ILE A 24 10.47 -8.25 4.74
CA ILE A 24 9.60 -7.64 3.72
C ILE A 24 8.27 -7.13 4.30
N GLN A 25 7.69 -7.85 5.26
CA GLN A 25 6.41 -7.47 5.87
C GLN A 25 6.35 -6.00 6.37
N PRO A 26 7.31 -5.49 7.18
CA PRO A 26 7.26 -4.10 7.64
C PRO A 26 7.48 -3.09 6.51
N LYS A 27 8.22 -3.46 5.46
CA LYS A 27 8.46 -2.60 4.29
C LYS A 27 7.19 -2.47 3.45
N LEU A 28 6.43 -3.55 3.28
CA LEU A 28 5.17 -3.54 2.55
C LEU A 28 4.08 -2.73 3.28
N LEU A 29 3.96 -2.89 4.60
CA LEU A 29 2.94 -2.17 5.38
C LEU A 29 3.19 -0.66 5.45
N SER A 30 4.43 -0.22 5.26
CA SER A 30 4.79 1.20 5.23
C SER A 30 4.42 1.89 3.91
N PHE A 31 3.90 1.18 2.90
CA PHE A 31 3.49 1.81 1.65
C PHE A 31 2.21 2.62 1.83
N THR A 32 2.33 3.93 1.63
CA THR A 32 1.18 4.82 1.53
C THR A 32 0.70 4.81 0.08
N SER A 33 -0.57 4.47 -0.16
CA SER A 33 -1.14 4.49 -1.51
C SER A 33 -1.27 5.92 -2.02
N THR A 34 -0.58 6.24 -3.13
CA THR A 34 -0.60 7.57 -3.76
C THR A 34 -1.96 7.91 -4.39
N ASN A 35 -2.84 6.91 -4.62
CA ASN A 35 -4.20 7.12 -5.07
C ASN A 35 -5.16 6.99 -3.89
N LEU A 36 -5.18 7.99 -3.00
CA LEU A 36 -6.33 8.18 -2.13
C LEU A 36 -7.49 8.63 -3.04
N PRO A 37 -8.57 7.85 -3.19
CA PRO A 37 -9.67 8.29 -4.04
C PRO A 37 -10.29 9.52 -3.36
N SER A 38 -10.11 10.69 -3.98
CA SER A 38 -10.58 12.02 -3.53
C SER A 38 -12.11 12.14 -3.41
N ASN A 39 -12.83 11.02 -3.46
CA ASN A 39 -14.27 10.89 -3.31
C ASN A 39 -14.68 10.44 -1.89
N SER A 40 -13.80 9.86 -1.08
CA SER A 40 -14.15 9.35 0.26
C SER A 40 -14.13 10.42 1.37
N ASN A 41 -13.38 11.51 1.18
CA ASN A 41 -13.27 12.61 2.15
C ASN A 41 -14.03 13.87 1.72
N LYS A 42 -14.87 13.78 0.69
CA LYS A 42 -15.87 14.81 0.45
C LYS A 42 -17.03 14.51 1.39
N THR A 43 -16.99 15.07 2.60
CA THR A 43 -18.23 15.53 3.23
C THR A 43 -19.07 16.16 2.12
N PRO A 44 -20.34 15.82 1.93
CA PRO A 44 -21.19 16.57 1.02
C PRO A 44 -21.28 17.98 1.60
N MET A 45 -20.32 18.84 1.26
CA MET A 45 -20.54 20.26 1.26
C MET A 45 -21.70 20.39 0.29
N THR A 46 -22.89 20.59 0.85
CA THR A 46 -23.99 21.23 0.17
C THR A 46 -23.37 22.51 -0.39
N THR A 47 -22.89 22.45 -1.63
CA THR A 47 -22.52 23.62 -2.39
C THR A 47 -23.78 24.47 -2.32
N LYS A 48 -23.76 25.53 -1.51
CA LYS A 48 -24.79 26.56 -1.58
C LYS A 48 -24.56 27.22 -2.92
N ILE A 49 -25.14 26.63 -3.97
CA ILE A 49 -25.13 27.21 -5.31
C ILE A 49 -25.97 28.47 -5.16
N THR A 50 -25.32 29.61 -4.93
CA THR A 50 -25.95 30.90 -5.12
C THR A 50 -26.33 30.97 -6.60
N PRO A 51 -27.62 31.03 -6.96
CA PRO A 51 -28.00 31.16 -8.35
C PRO A 51 -27.40 32.44 -8.89
N TRP A 52 -26.69 32.35 -10.01
CA TRP A 52 -26.18 33.51 -10.72
C TRP A 52 -27.37 34.31 -11.24
N THR A 53 -27.67 35.45 -10.63
CA THR A 53 -28.67 36.39 -11.12
C THR A 53 -28.11 37.08 -12.37
N TRP A 54 -28.61 36.68 -13.54
CA TRP A 54 -28.29 37.37 -14.79
C TRP A 54 -28.76 38.83 -14.74
N PRO A 55 -28.01 39.77 -15.33
CA PRO A 55 -28.24 41.20 -15.18
C PRO A 55 -29.36 41.78 -16.08
N TRP A 56 -30.22 40.94 -16.65
CA TRP A 56 -31.27 41.38 -17.60
C TRP A 56 -32.69 41.01 -17.13
N THR A 57 -32.97 41.13 -15.83
CA THR A 57 -34.33 41.32 -15.32
C THR A 57 -34.51 42.74 -14.85
#